data_AF-A0A179UX62-F1
#
_entry.id   AF-A0A179UX62-F1
#
_cell.length_a   1.000
_cell.length_b   1.000
_cell.length_c   1.000
_cell.angle_alpha   90.00
_cell.angle_beta   90.00
_cell.angle_gamma   90.00
#
_symmetry.space_group_name_H-M   'P 1'
#
loop_
_entity.id
_entity.type
_entity.pdbx_description
1 polymer ?
#
loop_
_entity_poly.entity_id
_entity_poly.type
_entity_poly.pdbx_seq_one_letter_code
_entity_poly.pdbx_strand_id
1 'polypeptide(L)'
;MQRSCQLFEYTRGRFLLDEDKQLARRRVQFSLDGLASVAATSVGANRCVDIEKCPDGLYNKAYLLTMDNGKEVFAKIPNPNAGIPYYTTASEVATMDFARNIL
;
A
#
# COMPACT_ATOMS: atom_id res chain seq x y z
N MET A 1 -16.48 -11.26 4.59
CA MET A 1 -16.71 -10.63 3.27
C MET A 1 -16.52 -9.12 3.40
N GLN A 2 -15.28 -8.65 3.42
CA GLN A 2 -14.98 -7.22 3.40
C GLN A 2 -15.30 -6.71 1.99
N ARG A 3 -16.17 -5.70 1.88
CA ARG A 3 -16.63 -5.16 0.60
C ARG A 3 -15.39 -4.69 -0.20
N SER A 4 -15.11 -5.37 -1.30
CA SER A 4 -14.00 -5.11 -2.24
C SER A 4 -13.84 -3.62 -2.63
N CYS A 5 -14.92 -2.84 -2.57
CA CYS A 5 -14.93 -1.41 -2.87
C CYS A 5 -14.11 -0.57 -1.87
N GLN A 6 -14.02 -0.94 -0.59
CA GLN A 6 -13.32 -0.13 0.43
C GLN A 6 -11.79 -0.20 0.33
N LEU A 7 -11.25 -1.21 -0.35
CA LEU A 7 -9.80 -1.41 -0.47
C LEU A 7 -9.14 -0.30 -1.31
N PHE A 8 -9.87 0.25 -2.29
CA PHE A 8 -9.30 1.24 -3.22
C PHE A 8 -9.70 2.68 -2.94
N GLU A 9 -10.78 2.92 -2.20
CA GLU A 9 -11.27 4.28 -1.93
C GLU A 9 -10.52 4.94 -0.77
N TYR A 10 -10.51 6.27 -0.72
CA TYR A 10 -10.04 7.02 0.46
C TYR A 10 -11.17 7.14 1.46
N THR A 11 -10.98 6.64 2.68
CA THR A 11 -12.05 6.54 3.69
C THR A 11 -11.75 7.29 4.99
N ARG A 12 -10.55 7.84 5.14
CA ARG A 12 -10.11 8.47 6.41
C ARG A 12 -10.73 9.84 6.68
N GLY A 13 -11.25 10.54 5.66
CA GLY A 13 -11.84 11.86 5.86
C GLY A 13 -12.41 12.48 4.59
N ARG A 14 -12.73 13.76 4.70
CA ARG A 14 -13.29 14.59 3.62
C ARG A 14 -12.40 15.78 3.32
N PHE A 15 -12.57 16.34 2.13
CA PHE A 15 -11.84 17.53 1.70
C PHE A 15 -12.78 18.73 1.60
N LEU A 16 -12.37 19.87 2.15
CA LEU A 16 -13.18 21.10 2.11
C LEU A 16 -13.25 21.71 0.70
N LEU A 17 -12.25 21.44 -0.14
CA LEU A 17 -12.12 21.99 -1.49
C LEU A 17 -11.95 20.85 -2.49
N ASP A 18 -12.68 20.92 -3.61
CA ASP A 18 -12.55 20.02 -4.75
C ASP A 18 -12.55 18.53 -4.36
N GLU A 19 -13.49 18.10 -3.52
CA GLU A 19 -13.51 16.77 -2.91
C GLU A 19 -13.37 15.64 -3.94
N ASP A 20 -14.16 15.67 -5.02
CA ASP A 20 -14.10 14.66 -6.07
C ASP A 20 -12.70 14.54 -6.70
N LYS A 21 -12.01 15.67 -6.92
CA LYS A 21 -10.64 15.68 -7.45
C LYS A 21 -9.66 15.12 -6.43
N GLN A 22 -9.84 15.43 -5.14
CA GLN A 22 -8.97 14.95 -4.08
C GLN A 22 -9.12 13.44 -3.86
N LEU A 23 -10.34 12.91 -3.96
CA LEU A 23 -10.63 11.47 -3.90
C LEU A 23 -10.06 10.76 -5.14
N ALA A 24 -10.29 11.28 -6.33
CA ALA A 24 -9.77 10.71 -7.57
C ALA A 24 -8.22 10.62 -7.57
N ARG A 25 -7.54 11.65 -7.05
CA ARG A 25 -6.07 11.67 -6.91
C ARG A 25 -5.51 10.66 -5.90
N ARG A 26 -6.36 10.09 -5.03
CA ARG A 26 -6.02 9.09 -4.01
C ARG A 26 -6.59 7.72 -4.31
N ARG A 27 -7.17 7.55 -5.50
CA ARG A 27 -7.59 6.25 -6.02
C ARG A 27 -6.51 5.72 -6.93
N VAL A 28 -6.11 4.48 -6.70
CA VAL A 28 -5.14 3.76 -7.55
C VAL A 28 -5.76 2.41 -7.91
N GLN A 29 -5.70 2.07 -9.19
CA GLN A 29 -6.16 0.77 -9.69
C GLN A 29 -4.97 -0.18 -9.78
N PHE A 30 -5.08 -1.35 -9.15
CA PHE A 30 -4.09 -2.42 -9.19
C PHE A 30 -4.78 -3.75 -8.88
N SER A 31 -4.11 -4.87 -9.20
CA SER A 31 -4.60 -6.20 -8.88
C SER A 31 -4.21 -6.60 -7.45
N LEU A 32 -5.19 -6.91 -6.61
CA LEU A 32 -4.95 -7.45 -5.27
C LEU A 32 -4.30 -8.83 -5.33
N ASP A 33 -4.70 -9.67 -6.29
CA ASP A 33 -4.10 -10.99 -6.49
C ASP A 33 -2.65 -10.87 -6.95
N GLY A 34 -2.36 -9.91 -7.83
CA GLY A 34 -1.00 -9.59 -8.25
C GLY A 34 -0.14 -9.09 -7.08
N LEU A 35 -0.70 -8.21 -6.23
CA LEU A 35 -0.03 -7.74 -5.02
C LEU A 35 0.27 -8.88 -4.05
N ALA A 36 -0.72 -9.74 -3.80
CA ALA A 36 -0.60 -10.91 -2.94
C ALA A 36 0.45 -11.90 -3.46
N SER A 37 0.48 -12.14 -4.76
CA SER A 37 1.47 -13.02 -5.39
C SER A 37 2.89 -12.48 -5.22
N VAL A 38 3.11 -11.19 -5.53
CA VAL A 38 4.43 -10.55 -5.39
C VAL A 38 4.89 -10.56 -3.93
N ALA A 39 3.97 -10.26 -3.01
CA ALA A 39 4.26 -10.28 -1.58
C ALA A 39 4.58 -11.68 -1.05
N ALA A 40 3.88 -12.72 -1.51
CA ALA A 40 4.19 -14.10 -1.11
C ALA A 40 5.58 -14.52 -1.60
N THR A 41 5.91 -14.23 -2.87
CA THR A 41 7.23 -14.54 -3.44
C THR A 41 8.36 -13.81 -2.71
N SER A 42 8.18 -12.56 -2.31
CA SER A 42 9.24 -11.76 -1.67
C SER A 42 9.68 -12.30 -0.30
N VAL A 43 8.84 -13.09 0.39
CA VAL A 43 9.14 -13.68 1.70
C VAL A 43 9.23 -15.20 1.70
N GLY A 44 9.19 -15.83 0.52
CA GLY A 44 9.24 -17.29 0.37
C GLY A 44 8.00 -18.01 0.92
N ALA A 45 6.82 -17.41 0.75
CA ALA A 45 5.52 -18.01 1.06
C ALA A 45 4.86 -18.57 -0.21
N ASN A 46 3.92 -19.51 -0.08
CA ASN A 46 3.20 -20.03 -1.25
C ASN A 46 1.99 -19.15 -1.61
N ARG A 47 1.35 -18.56 -0.60
CA ARG A 47 0.18 -17.69 -0.80
C ARG A 47 -0.02 -16.70 0.35
N CYS A 48 -0.71 -15.61 0.02
CA CYS A 48 -1.32 -14.73 0.99
C CYS A 48 -2.61 -15.36 1.53
N VAL A 49 -2.81 -15.34 2.85
CA VAL A 49 -4.01 -15.86 3.52
C VAL A 49 -4.96 -14.75 3.98
N ASP A 50 -4.45 -13.54 4.19
CA ASP A 50 -5.27 -12.39 4.58
C ASP A 50 -4.69 -11.07 4.07
N ILE A 51 -5.57 -10.10 3.76
CA ILE A 51 -5.21 -8.77 3.30
C ILE A 51 -6.07 -7.75 4.02
N GLU A 52 -5.45 -6.95 4.88
CA GLU A 52 -6.08 -5.84 5.58
C GLU A 52 -5.60 -4.51 5.02
N LYS A 53 -6.52 -3.60 4.71
CA LYS A 53 -6.17 -2.22 4.35
C LYS A 53 -5.91 -1.40 5.61
N CYS A 54 -4.72 -0.81 5.72
CA CYS A 54 -4.39 0.12 6.80
C CYS A 54 -5.15 1.46 6.65
N PRO A 55 -5.31 2.24 7.74
CA PRO A 55 -5.88 3.58 7.66
C PRO A 55 -5.21 4.44 6.58
N ASP A 56 -6.00 5.09 5.71
CA ASP A 56 -5.44 5.80 4.56
C ASP A 56 -4.43 6.88 4.97
N GLY A 57 -3.31 6.90 4.26
CA GLY A 57 -2.42 8.05 4.22
C GLY A 57 -2.89 9.08 3.18
N LEU A 58 -2.21 10.23 3.16
CA LEU A 58 -2.50 11.27 2.16
C LEU A 58 -1.90 10.97 0.78
N TYR A 59 -0.84 10.16 0.73
CA TYR A 59 -0.01 9.96 -0.46
C TYR A 59 0.17 8.49 -0.85
N ASN A 60 -0.18 7.54 0.01
CA ASN A 60 -0.06 6.12 -0.31
C ASN A 60 -1.25 5.35 0.27
N LYS A 61 -1.58 4.23 -0.35
CA LYS A 61 -2.35 3.15 0.27
C LYS A 61 -1.39 2.14 0.87
N ALA A 62 -1.75 1.61 2.03
CA ALA A 62 -0.98 0.60 2.70
C ALA A 62 -1.88 -0.59 3.06
N TYR A 63 -1.30 -1.78 2.96
CA TYR A 63 -1.96 -3.04 3.28
C TYR A 63 -1.03 -3.89 4.13
N LEU A 64 -1.61 -4.55 5.13
CA LEU A 64 -0.98 -5.64 5.85
C LEU A 64 -1.40 -6.95 5.18
N LEU A 65 -0.43 -7.73 4.72
CA LEU A 65 -0.67 -9.03 4.12
C LEU A 65 -0.10 -10.11 5.02
N THR A 66 -0.92 -11.08 5.40
CA THR A 66 -0.52 -12.23 6.21
C THR A 66 -0.33 -13.44 5.29
N MET A 67 0.78 -14.15 5.43
CA MET A 67 1.17 -15.27 4.57
C MET A 67 0.90 -16.64 5.21
N ASP A 68 0.85 -17.68 4.39
CA ASP A 68 0.64 -19.07 4.84
C ASP A 68 1.75 -19.61 5.76
N ASN A 69 2.95 -19.02 5.69
CA ASN A 69 4.08 -19.34 6.56
C ASN A 69 4.14 -18.48 7.84
N GLY A 70 3.10 -17.70 8.13
CA GLY A 70 3.00 -16.84 9.32
C GLY A 70 3.77 -15.53 9.24
N LYS A 71 4.48 -15.24 8.13
CA LYS A 71 5.11 -13.93 7.93
C LYS A 71 4.08 -12.88 7.53
N GLU A 72 4.38 -11.64 7.86
CA GLU A 72 3.59 -10.48 7.47
C GLU A 72 4.39 -9.57 6.54
N VAL A 73 3.71 -9.00 5.55
CA VAL A 73 4.29 -8.08 4.57
C VAL A 73 3.48 -6.79 4.57
N PHE A 74 4.18 -5.67 4.76
CA PHE A 74 3.59 -4.35 4.62
C PHE A 74 3.74 -3.88 3.16
N ALA A 75 2.64 -3.88 2.42
CA ALA A 75 2.62 -3.42 1.03
C ALA A 75 2.19 -1.96 0.96
N LYS A 76 3.00 -1.12 0.32
CA LYS A 76 2.68 0.29 0.10
C LYS A 76 2.60 0.64 -1.37
N ILE A 77 1.47 1.24 -1.76
CA ILE A 77 1.16 1.65 -3.13
C ILE A 77 1.06 3.17 -3.17
N PRO A 78 1.92 3.86 -3.95
CA PRO A 78 1.83 5.31 -4.10
C PRO A 78 0.57 5.72 -4.85
N ASN A 79 -0.10 6.74 -4.31
CA ASN A 79 -1.23 7.37 -4.98
C ASN A 79 -0.72 8.27 -6.14
N PRO A 80 -1.58 8.58 -7.13
CA PRO A 80 -1.24 9.53 -8.20
C PRO A 80 -0.70 10.89 -7.73
N ASN A 81 -1.07 11.34 -6.53
CA ASN A 81 -0.59 12.59 -5.93
C ASN A 81 0.74 12.49 -5.16
N ALA A 82 1.38 11.32 -5.10
CA ALA A 82 2.62 11.13 -4.34
C ALA A 82 3.86 11.75 -4.99
N GLY A 83 3.75 12.24 -6.23
CA GLY A 83 4.89 12.67 -7.04
C GLY A 83 5.37 11.54 -7.94
N ILE A 84 6.68 11.43 -8.18
CA ILE A 84 7.28 10.40 -9.04
C ILE A 84 7.43 9.09 -8.24
N PRO A 85 6.67 8.02 -8.55
CA PRO A 85 6.63 6.81 -7.72
C PRO A 85 7.98 6.13 -7.49
N TYR A 86 8.85 6.17 -8.50
CA TYR A 86 10.19 5.59 -8.42
C TYR A 86 11.02 6.27 -7.33
N TYR A 87 11.11 7.61 -7.37
CA TYR A 87 11.96 8.35 -6.42
C TYR A 87 11.42 8.31 -5.01
N THR A 88 10.09 8.37 -4.80
CA THR A 88 9.50 8.27 -3.47
C THR A 88 9.84 6.92 -2.81
N THR A 89 9.76 5.84 -3.59
CA THR A 89 10.07 4.50 -3.11
C THR A 89 11.58 4.34 -2.89
N ALA A 90 12.40 4.77 -3.83
CA ALA A 90 13.86 4.66 -3.72
C ALA A 90 14.41 5.45 -2.52
N SER A 91 13.93 6.68 -2.29
CA SER A 91 14.37 7.49 -1.14
C SER A 91 14.00 6.85 0.19
N GLU A 92 12.83 6.23 0.28
CA GLU A 92 12.40 5.54 1.48
C GLU A 92 13.21 4.28 1.73
N VAL A 93 13.42 3.44 0.71
CA VAL A 93 14.25 2.24 0.82
C VAL A 93 15.68 2.61 1.24
N ALA A 94 16.27 3.64 0.64
CA ALA A 94 17.59 4.14 1.02
C ALA A 94 17.63 4.61 2.49
N THR A 95 16.57 5.28 2.96
CA THR A 95 16.47 5.73 4.35
C THR A 95 16.32 4.55 5.32
N MET A 96 15.50 3.56 4.98
CA MET A 96 15.32 2.35 5.79
C MET A 96 16.58 1.50 5.85
N ASP A 97 17.33 1.41 4.75
CA ASP A 97 18.61 0.72 4.70
C ASP A 97 19.64 1.41 5.59
N PHE A 98 19.76 2.73 5.49
CA PHE A 98 20.62 3.52 6.37
C PHE A 98 20.25 3.32 7.85
N ALA A 99 18.95 3.41 8.20
CA ALA A 99 18.49 3.24 9.57
C ALA A 99 18.69 1.83 10.13
N ARG A 100 18.78 0.80 9.26
CA ARG A 100 19.00 -0.59 9.67
C ARG A 100 20.48 -0.91 9.83
N ASN A 101 21.32 -0.39 8.94
CA ASN A 101 22.70 -0.83 8.78
C ASN A 101 23.73 0.14 9.36
N ILE A 102 23.37 1.42 9.53
CA ILE A 102 24.31 2.49 9.96
C ILE A 102 23.96 3.07 11.32
N LEU A 103 22.66 3.19 11.66
CA LEU A 103 22.20 3.62 12.99
C LEU A 103 22.11 2.44 13.96
#